data_AF-A0A8D9HAS0-F1
#
_entry.id   AF-A0A8D9HAS0-F1
#
_cell.length_a   1.000
_cell.length_b   1.000
_cell.length_c   1.000
_cell.angle_alpha   90.00
_cell.angle_beta   90.00
_cell.angle_gamma   90.00
#
_symmetry.space_group_name_H-M   'P 1'
#
loop_
_entity.id
_entity.type
_entity.pdbx_description
1 polymer ?
#
loop_
_entity_poly.entity_id
_entity_poly.type
_entity_poly.pdbx_seq_one_letter_code
_entity_poly.pdbx_strand_id
1 'polypeptide(L)'
;MNSNSKNSASGDLISKKPNGKDAVSSAAPVKPSAASMKPSAAAMKISAAPTIPSVASMKPIGQSGVSGDSSSTKRNGKAVVCSDVPSDNSDRVVFFKDVTFGPQEDELRFRLIHFWEAKHAFSKILMGLEMLLVDAEGTVIQGFIPPSRMDTYLRHMKPGSTYRLTNFFGSKTKKVYRVADPDVTIAFSWKSVLSDLTDTSTWFPEDRFRFHGYEQFEAACDLKGDLYDFIGHIKLVNEQALNESFVLDEVEIASDRRILVHVQTHDGPVMKLYIWDKVATAFCEKFISLGKPPSVIMVTTVNPKRLGGALSLSSLSSSRVFFDTDVHQTREYLAWLESNSEVANRVNAEIVTKAETATIGELLTYMKQEGAQVAWFECTATIDDVVRGSAWYYIACGGCKTKATKGPTTLMCRKCGKTEITGAAEYLSKLSVYDNNDHASFVLLGDAGFELTGKKASVLVESYYEANEGSGDDHVVPVPQVLIDTIGQKRTFVIKISKHNLEGKTQALTVTKVLPLEVPALGYDLAADVVVSPTADEGVKRGADMIVSDDAKRAKSG
;
A
#
# COMPACT_ATOMS: atom_id res chain seq x y z
N MET A 1 67.19 -27.78 -30.41
CA MET A 1 68.51 -27.14 -30.21
C MET A 1 68.47 -26.42 -28.87
N ASN A 2 69.32 -26.86 -27.94
CA ASN A 2 70.00 -26.16 -26.83
C ASN A 2 69.76 -24.63 -26.75
N SER A 3 69.68 -23.95 -25.60
CA SER A 3 70.18 -24.22 -24.23
C SER A 3 69.96 -22.97 -23.35
N ASN A 4 69.87 -23.17 -22.02
CA ASN A 4 70.48 -22.38 -20.91
C ASN A 4 70.33 -20.83 -20.88
N SER A 5 70.27 -20.10 -19.78
CA SER A 5 70.26 -20.29 -18.31
C SER A 5 70.51 -18.87 -17.75
N LYS A 6 69.93 -18.48 -16.61
CA LYS A 6 70.66 -17.84 -15.49
C LYS A 6 69.70 -17.44 -14.35
N ASN A 7 69.89 -18.11 -13.22
CA ASN A 7 69.57 -17.61 -11.89
C ASN A 7 70.63 -16.59 -11.45
N SER A 8 70.24 -15.65 -10.59
CA SER A 8 71.12 -15.09 -9.56
C SER A 8 70.32 -14.82 -8.29
N ALA A 9 70.92 -15.20 -7.17
CA ALA A 9 70.34 -15.38 -5.85
C ALA A 9 70.42 -14.13 -4.95
N SER A 10 69.55 -14.12 -3.94
CA SER A 10 69.76 -13.86 -2.50
C SER A 10 70.60 -12.66 -2.01
N GLY A 11 70.01 -11.89 -1.09
CA GLY A 11 70.69 -10.96 -0.19
C GLY A 11 69.74 -10.27 0.79
N ASP A 12 69.45 -10.93 1.91
CA ASP A 12 68.85 -10.36 3.13
C ASP A 12 69.76 -9.30 3.77
N LEU A 13 69.18 -8.27 4.44
CA LEU A 13 69.67 -7.68 5.70
C LEU A 13 68.65 -6.68 6.34
N ILE A 14 67.86 -7.19 7.29
CA ILE A 14 67.66 -6.75 8.70
C ILE A 14 67.32 -5.27 9.06
N SER A 15 66.10 -5.13 9.62
CA SER A 15 65.64 -4.30 10.78
C SER A 15 65.39 -2.79 10.69
N LYS A 16 64.13 -2.38 10.99
CA LYS A 16 63.74 -1.78 12.29
C LYS A 16 62.21 -1.64 12.43
N LYS A 17 61.72 -2.07 13.60
CA LYS A 17 60.37 -1.87 14.17
C LYS A 17 60.07 -0.37 14.41
N PRO A 18 58.79 0.01 14.54
CA PRO A 18 58.26 0.16 15.90
C PRO A 18 56.88 -0.46 16.13
N ASN A 19 56.70 -0.90 17.38
CA ASN A 19 55.45 -1.33 18.01
C ASN A 19 54.39 -0.20 18.03
N GLY A 20 53.11 -0.57 18.01
CA GLY A 20 52.00 0.22 18.54
C GLY A 20 50.69 -0.53 18.43
N LYS A 21 50.18 -0.99 19.58
CA LYS A 21 49.05 -1.93 19.76
C LYS A 21 47.68 -1.39 19.35
N ASP A 22 46.82 -2.37 19.09
CA ASP A 22 45.37 -2.34 18.88
C ASP A 22 44.58 -1.51 19.90
N ALA A 23 43.47 -0.91 19.45
CA ALA A 23 42.26 -0.79 20.26
C ALA A 23 41.03 -0.46 19.38
N VAL A 24 40.10 -1.42 19.37
CA VAL A 24 38.66 -1.29 19.12
C VAL A 24 38.10 -0.07 19.85
N SER A 25 37.34 0.79 19.17
CA SER A 25 36.57 1.86 19.82
C SER A 25 35.08 1.52 19.81
N SER A 26 34.68 0.81 20.86
CA SER A 26 33.33 0.78 21.39
C SER A 26 33.12 2.01 22.27
N ALA A 27 31.91 2.56 22.25
CA ALA A 27 31.50 3.76 22.98
C ALA A 27 31.72 3.70 24.50
N ALA A 28 32.04 4.85 25.12
CA ALA A 28 31.77 5.16 26.54
C ALA A 28 32.00 6.69 26.81
N PRO A 29 31.74 7.25 28.00
CA PRO A 29 30.50 7.96 28.34
C PRO A 29 30.74 9.39 28.88
N VAL A 30 29.73 10.26 28.84
CA VAL A 30 29.80 11.58 29.50
C VAL A 30 29.37 11.43 30.96
N LYS A 31 30.28 11.75 31.90
CA LYS A 31 30.00 11.84 33.34
C LYS A 31 29.38 13.20 33.72
N PRO A 32 28.57 13.25 34.79
CA PRO A 32 27.74 14.40 35.15
C PRO A 32 28.43 15.37 36.14
N SER A 33 28.13 16.66 36.02
CA SER A 33 28.37 17.65 37.08
C SER A 33 27.17 17.69 38.02
N ALA A 34 27.44 17.43 39.30
CA ALA A 34 26.49 17.52 40.38
C ALA A 34 26.22 18.99 40.77
N ALA A 35 24.94 19.36 40.84
CA ALA A 35 24.45 20.35 41.78
C ALA A 35 23.16 19.81 42.40
N SER A 36 23.22 19.64 43.72
CA SER A 36 22.19 19.07 44.58
C SER A 36 21.05 20.06 44.82
N MET A 37 19.81 19.67 44.52
CA MET A 37 18.64 20.10 45.29
C MET A 37 17.69 18.90 45.47
N LYS A 38 17.36 18.63 46.74
CA LYS A 38 16.55 17.51 47.23
C LYS A 38 15.04 17.79 47.13
N PRO A 39 14.17 16.76 47.29
CA PRO A 39 12.91 16.63 46.56
C PRO A 39 11.67 17.03 47.36
N SER A 40 10.58 17.36 46.64
CA SER A 40 9.22 17.33 47.18
C SER A 40 8.43 16.20 46.52
N ALA A 41 7.86 15.34 47.36
CA ALA A 41 7.07 14.18 46.97
C ALA A 41 5.67 14.59 46.48
N ALA A 42 5.19 13.94 45.42
CA ALA A 42 3.77 13.69 45.21
C ALA A 42 3.61 12.46 44.30
N ALA A 43 3.01 11.41 44.86
CA ALA A 43 2.57 10.23 44.12
C ALA A 43 1.43 10.61 43.16
N MET A 44 1.46 10.14 41.92
CA MET A 44 0.33 10.21 41.00
C MET A 44 -0.07 8.83 40.51
N LYS A 45 -1.32 8.50 40.80
CA LYS A 45 -2.05 7.31 40.37
C LYS A 45 -2.29 7.35 38.86
N ILE A 46 -2.25 6.17 38.26
CA ILE A 46 -2.73 5.88 36.90
C ILE A 46 -4.26 6.06 36.89
N SER A 47 -4.77 6.87 35.96
CA SER A 47 -6.20 6.95 35.67
C SER A 47 -6.47 7.01 34.17
N ALA A 48 -7.48 6.22 33.80
CA ALA A 48 -8.06 5.89 32.51
C ALA A 48 -8.28 7.04 31.50
N ALA A 49 -8.26 6.61 30.22
CA ALA A 49 -8.96 7.08 29.01
C ALA A 49 -9.40 8.56 28.90
N PRO A 50 -9.05 9.26 27.80
CA PRO A 50 -9.61 10.57 27.51
C PRO A 50 -10.98 10.46 26.81
N THR A 51 -12.02 10.83 27.56
CA THR A 51 -13.37 11.14 27.05
C THR A 51 -13.37 12.54 26.41
N ILE A 52 -13.94 12.64 25.20
CA ILE A 52 -14.13 13.88 24.44
C ILE A 52 -15.27 14.71 25.08
N PRO A 53 -15.11 16.01 25.38
CA PRO A 53 -16.21 16.84 25.86
C PRO A 53 -17.09 17.33 24.70
N SER A 54 -18.35 16.96 24.78
CA SER A 54 -19.46 17.49 23.98
C SER A 54 -19.85 18.88 24.51
N VAL A 55 -19.83 19.91 23.67
CA VAL A 55 -20.33 21.25 24.06
C VAL A 55 -21.80 21.35 23.66
N ALA A 56 -22.64 21.48 24.69
CA ALA A 56 -24.09 21.54 24.64
C ALA A 56 -24.62 22.91 24.22
N SER A 57 -25.80 22.85 23.61
CA SER A 57 -26.68 23.94 23.18
C SER A 57 -26.89 25.05 24.22
N MET A 58 -26.82 26.30 23.77
CA MET A 58 -27.36 27.45 24.50
C MET A 58 -28.86 27.62 24.19
N LYS A 59 -29.69 27.58 25.23
CA LYS A 59 -31.07 28.12 25.22
C LYS A 59 -31.04 29.59 25.70
N PRO A 60 -31.83 30.49 25.11
CA PRO A 60 -31.98 31.85 25.62
C PRO A 60 -33.07 31.95 26.70
N ILE A 61 -32.82 32.82 27.68
CA ILE A 61 -33.76 33.27 28.71
C ILE A 61 -34.62 34.41 28.11
N GLY A 62 -35.94 34.34 28.32
CA GLY A 62 -36.90 35.31 27.80
C GLY A 62 -37.17 36.48 28.74
N GLN A 63 -37.77 37.55 28.19
CA GLN A 63 -38.76 38.40 28.87
C GLN A 63 -39.65 39.14 27.84
N SER A 64 -40.95 38.83 27.94
CA SER A 64 -42.17 39.64 27.78
C SER A 64 -42.29 40.79 26.76
N GLY A 65 -43.34 40.74 25.92
CA GLY A 65 -44.18 41.94 25.67
C GLY A 65 -44.82 42.12 24.28
N VAL A 66 -46.09 41.69 24.16
CA VAL A 66 -47.18 42.30 23.36
C VAL A 66 -47.34 41.97 21.85
N SER A 67 -48.36 41.15 21.59
CA SER A 67 -49.46 41.22 20.59
C SER A 67 -49.21 41.72 19.15
N GLY A 68 -49.58 40.88 18.18
CA GLY A 68 -49.88 41.27 16.80
C GLY A 68 -49.87 40.10 15.82
N ASP A 69 -51.06 39.53 15.55
CA ASP A 69 -51.29 38.53 14.49
C ASP A 69 -50.80 39.01 13.12
N SER A 70 -50.12 38.14 12.38
CA SER A 70 -50.36 37.95 10.94
C SER A 70 -49.52 36.80 10.38
N SER A 71 -50.24 35.81 9.86
CA SER A 71 -49.73 34.68 9.09
C SER A 71 -48.98 35.14 7.84
N SER A 72 -47.74 34.72 7.64
CA SER A 72 -47.23 34.46 6.30
C SER A 72 -46.09 33.42 6.31
N THR A 73 -46.30 32.39 5.52
CA THR A 73 -45.49 31.19 5.31
C THR A 73 -44.16 31.53 4.64
N LYS A 74 -43.03 31.30 5.34
CA LYS A 74 -41.69 31.30 4.74
C LYS A 74 -41.53 30.04 3.85
N ARG A 75 -41.48 30.25 2.53
CA ARG A 75 -41.10 29.21 1.56
C ARG A 75 -39.60 28.90 1.65
N ASN A 76 -39.27 27.62 1.74
CA ASN A 76 -37.94 27.06 1.61
C ASN A 76 -37.36 27.30 0.20
N GLY A 77 -36.16 27.85 0.11
CA GLY A 77 -35.38 27.93 -1.12
C GLY A 77 -34.86 26.54 -1.52
N LYS A 78 -35.40 25.98 -2.62
CA LYS A 78 -34.90 24.77 -3.28
C LYS A 78 -33.64 25.12 -4.07
N ALA A 79 -32.62 24.26 -4.05
CA ALA A 79 -31.62 24.25 -5.11
C ALA A 79 -32.35 23.95 -6.42
N VAL A 80 -32.14 24.78 -7.43
CA VAL A 80 -32.81 24.68 -8.73
C VAL A 80 -31.80 24.09 -9.70
N VAL A 81 -32.08 22.90 -10.22
CA VAL A 81 -31.43 22.37 -11.43
C VAL A 81 -32.39 22.74 -12.56
N CYS A 82 -31.99 23.67 -13.43
CA CYS A 82 -32.78 24.12 -14.57
C CYS A 82 -32.13 23.65 -15.86
N SER A 83 -32.91 23.03 -16.74
CA SER A 83 -32.73 23.14 -18.18
C SER A 83 -33.26 24.52 -18.58
N ASP A 84 -32.37 25.41 -18.98
CA ASP A 84 -32.64 26.73 -19.59
C ASP A 84 -33.38 27.75 -18.70
N VAL A 85 -32.60 28.54 -17.95
CA VAL A 85 -33.01 29.89 -17.51
C VAL A 85 -31.81 30.84 -17.66
N PRO A 86 -31.93 31.96 -18.40
CA PRO A 86 -30.89 32.99 -18.41
C PRO A 86 -30.92 33.71 -17.05
N SER A 87 -29.84 33.60 -16.28
CA SER A 87 -29.68 34.33 -15.01
C SER A 87 -28.99 35.67 -15.30
N ASP A 88 -29.77 36.74 -15.28
CA ASP A 88 -29.37 38.11 -15.63
C ASP A 88 -28.61 38.83 -14.49
N ASN A 89 -27.69 38.15 -13.79
CA ASN A 89 -26.78 38.81 -12.86
C ASN A 89 -25.55 37.95 -12.51
N SER A 90 -24.37 38.54 -12.73
CA SER A 90 -22.98 38.06 -12.56
C SER A 90 -22.36 37.27 -13.72
N ASP A 91 -22.18 37.94 -14.87
CA ASP A 91 -21.47 37.44 -16.07
C ASP A 91 -19.94 37.27 -15.91
N ARG A 92 -19.42 37.14 -14.67
CA ARG A 92 -17.98 36.93 -14.47
C ARG A 92 -17.67 35.44 -14.40
N VAL A 93 -17.13 34.93 -15.49
CA VAL A 93 -16.55 33.58 -15.54
C VAL A 93 -15.20 33.61 -14.84
N VAL A 94 -14.97 32.67 -13.94
CA VAL A 94 -13.72 32.52 -13.17
C VAL A 94 -13.05 31.19 -13.54
N PHE A 95 -11.72 31.21 -13.64
CA PHE A 95 -10.89 30.02 -13.84
C PHE A 95 -10.45 29.41 -12.51
N PHE A 96 -10.09 28.14 -12.50
CA PHE A 96 -9.80 27.42 -11.27
C PHE A 96 -8.60 27.97 -10.50
N LYS A 97 -7.61 28.55 -11.20
CA LYS A 97 -6.45 29.20 -10.58
C LYS A 97 -6.82 30.44 -9.74
N ASP A 98 -7.97 31.05 -10.05
CA ASP A 98 -8.44 32.30 -9.43
C ASP A 98 -9.48 32.04 -8.33
N VAL A 99 -9.82 30.77 -8.06
CA VAL A 99 -10.76 30.39 -7.01
C VAL A 99 -10.13 30.64 -5.64
N THR A 100 -10.82 31.41 -4.81
CA THR A 100 -10.40 31.75 -3.44
C THR A 100 -11.27 31.08 -2.38
N PHE A 101 -10.80 31.05 -1.13
CA PHE A 101 -11.56 30.48 -0.01
C PHE A 101 -12.84 31.27 0.29
N GLY A 102 -13.90 30.55 0.65
CA GLY A 102 -15.18 31.16 1.01
C GLY A 102 -16.26 31.04 -0.08
N PRO A 103 -17.42 31.68 0.13
CA PRO A 103 -18.51 31.68 -0.85
C PRO A 103 -18.11 32.42 -2.13
N GLN A 104 -18.49 31.86 -3.28
CA GLN A 104 -18.25 32.43 -4.60
C GLN A 104 -19.57 32.47 -5.37
N GLU A 105 -19.93 33.65 -5.87
CA GLU A 105 -21.13 33.85 -6.71
C GLU A 105 -20.81 33.81 -8.20
N ASP A 106 -19.52 33.94 -8.56
CA ASP A 106 -19.00 33.84 -9.92
C ASP A 106 -19.37 32.51 -10.61
N GLU A 107 -19.33 32.51 -11.95
CA GLU A 107 -19.57 31.31 -12.75
C GLU A 107 -18.28 30.53 -13.00
N LEU A 108 -18.32 29.22 -12.73
CA LEU A 108 -17.31 28.27 -13.18
C LEU A 108 -17.80 27.49 -14.39
N ARG A 109 -16.92 27.33 -15.38
CA ARG A 109 -17.12 26.44 -16.52
C ARG A 109 -16.05 25.37 -16.53
N PHE A 110 -16.46 24.12 -16.63
CA PHE A 110 -15.51 23.00 -16.56
C PHE A 110 -16.03 21.74 -17.24
N ARG A 111 -15.09 20.84 -17.55
CA ARG A 111 -15.38 19.43 -17.83
C ARG A 111 -15.22 18.60 -16.56
N LEU A 112 -16.19 17.73 -16.30
CA LEU A 112 -16.10 16.72 -15.24
C LEU A 112 -15.25 15.54 -15.75
N ILE A 113 -14.00 15.41 -15.30
CA ILE A 113 -13.13 14.30 -15.70
C ILE A 113 -13.61 12.99 -15.07
N HIS A 114 -13.81 13.00 -13.75
CA HIS A 114 -14.19 11.81 -12.99
C HIS A 114 -14.82 12.18 -11.65
N PHE A 115 -15.57 11.26 -11.04
CA PHE A 115 -16.07 11.38 -9.68
C PHE A 115 -16.21 10.02 -9.01
N TRP A 116 -16.11 10.00 -7.69
CA TRP A 116 -16.16 8.77 -6.89
C TRP A 116 -16.75 9.01 -5.50
N GLU A 117 -17.25 7.94 -4.89
CA GLU A 117 -17.66 7.93 -3.49
C GLU A 117 -16.43 8.06 -2.59
N ALA A 118 -16.38 9.13 -1.79
CA ALA A 118 -15.40 9.29 -0.73
C ALA A 118 -15.91 8.58 0.53
N LYS A 119 -15.18 7.56 0.99
CA LYS A 119 -15.51 6.81 2.22
C LYS A 119 -14.40 6.94 3.25
N HIS A 120 -14.78 6.99 4.52
CA HIS A 120 -13.81 6.92 5.60
C HIS A 120 -13.13 5.54 5.60
N ALA A 121 -11.79 5.51 5.68
CA ALA A 121 -11.00 4.31 5.42
C ALA A 121 -11.33 3.12 6.34
N PHE A 122 -11.62 3.39 7.61
CA PHE A 122 -11.89 2.38 8.64
C PHE A 122 -13.38 2.08 8.79
N SER A 123 -14.18 3.11 9.06
CA SER A 123 -15.62 2.95 9.32
C SER A 123 -16.46 2.72 8.07
N LYS A 124 -15.88 2.89 6.88
CA LYS A 124 -16.56 2.79 5.56
C LYS A 124 -17.76 3.73 5.38
N ILE A 125 -17.93 4.69 6.29
CA ILE A 125 -18.98 5.71 6.23
C ILE A 125 -18.76 6.58 4.99
N LEU A 126 -19.84 6.82 4.25
CA LEU A 126 -19.86 7.71 3.08
C LEU A 126 -19.71 9.17 3.53
N MET A 127 -18.64 9.80 3.08
CA MET A 127 -18.30 11.20 3.36
C MET A 127 -18.84 12.16 2.31
N GLY A 128 -19.12 11.69 1.10
CA GLY A 128 -19.66 12.48 -0.01
C GLY A 128 -19.19 11.96 -1.35
N LEU A 129 -19.33 12.78 -2.39
CA LEU A 129 -18.72 12.56 -3.70
C LEU A 129 -17.52 13.50 -3.86
N GLU A 130 -16.37 12.93 -4.21
CA GLU A 130 -15.25 13.71 -4.69
C GLU A 130 -15.23 13.69 -6.22
N MET A 131 -14.71 14.76 -6.81
CA MET A 131 -14.70 14.99 -8.24
C MET A 131 -13.34 15.51 -8.69
N LEU A 132 -12.99 15.21 -9.94
CA LEU A 132 -11.86 15.78 -10.64
C LEU A 132 -12.39 16.61 -11.82
N LEU A 133 -12.06 17.89 -11.83
CA LEU A 133 -12.60 18.86 -12.78
C LEU A 133 -11.45 19.51 -13.55
N VAL A 134 -11.69 19.90 -14.81
CA VAL A 134 -10.74 20.67 -15.63
C VAL A 134 -11.41 21.86 -16.29
N ASP A 135 -10.77 23.03 -16.22
CA ASP A 135 -11.23 24.24 -16.90
C ASP A 135 -10.61 24.40 -18.30
N ALA A 136 -11.00 25.46 -19.02
CA ALA A 136 -10.53 25.70 -20.39
C ALA A 136 -9.03 26.03 -20.47
N GLU A 137 -8.42 26.48 -19.36
CA GLU A 137 -6.97 26.70 -19.28
C GLU A 137 -6.21 25.40 -18.95
N GLY A 138 -6.93 24.31 -18.73
CA GLY A 138 -6.39 23.01 -18.37
C GLY A 138 -5.97 22.90 -16.91
N THR A 139 -6.33 23.85 -16.05
CA THR A 139 -6.14 23.72 -14.61
C THR A 139 -7.04 22.60 -14.11
N VAL A 140 -6.47 21.69 -13.31
CA VAL A 140 -7.24 20.60 -12.67
C VAL A 140 -7.41 20.90 -11.20
N ILE A 141 -8.63 20.71 -10.71
CA ILE A 141 -9.00 20.98 -9.32
C ILE A 141 -9.91 19.87 -8.78
N GLN A 142 -9.87 19.68 -7.47
CA GLN A 142 -10.81 18.79 -6.79
C GLN A 142 -12.15 19.48 -6.57
N GLY A 143 -13.22 18.72 -6.74
CA GLY A 143 -14.57 19.10 -6.34
C GLY A 143 -15.10 18.18 -5.24
N PHE A 144 -16.07 18.66 -4.45
CA PHE A 144 -16.70 17.89 -3.39
C PHE A 144 -18.21 18.19 -3.28
N ILE A 145 -19.01 17.13 -3.19
CA ILE A 145 -20.44 17.19 -2.91
C ILE A 145 -20.72 16.49 -1.57
N PRO A 146 -21.32 17.19 -0.59
CA PRO A 146 -21.65 16.57 0.69
C PRO A 146 -22.76 15.51 0.55
N PRO A 147 -22.83 14.52 1.46
CA PRO A 147 -23.77 13.39 1.35
C PRO A 147 -25.22 13.81 1.21
N SER A 148 -25.63 14.85 1.95
CA SER A 148 -26.99 15.39 1.96
C SER A 148 -27.45 16.00 0.63
N ARG A 149 -26.55 16.15 -0.35
CA ARG A 149 -26.84 16.73 -1.67
C ARG A 149 -26.53 15.79 -2.82
N MET A 150 -26.02 14.59 -2.57
CA MET A 150 -25.63 13.64 -3.62
C MET A 150 -26.78 13.36 -4.58
N ASP A 151 -27.96 13.01 -4.08
CA ASP A 151 -29.13 12.67 -4.91
C ASP A 151 -29.63 13.85 -5.77
N THR A 152 -29.26 15.08 -5.41
CA THR A 152 -29.59 16.28 -6.20
C THR A 152 -28.77 16.32 -7.48
N TYR A 153 -27.48 16.00 -7.41
CA TYR A 153 -26.55 16.21 -8.52
C TYR A 153 -26.18 14.92 -9.27
N LEU A 154 -26.11 13.78 -8.56
CA LEU A 154 -25.58 12.52 -9.09
C LEU A 154 -26.26 12.07 -10.39
N ARG A 155 -27.58 12.29 -10.52
CA ARG A 155 -28.36 11.93 -11.71
C ARG A 155 -28.04 12.76 -12.96
N HIS A 156 -27.44 13.94 -12.77
CA HIS A 156 -27.11 14.89 -13.84
C HIS A 156 -25.63 14.86 -14.22
N MET A 157 -24.79 14.25 -13.38
CA MET A 157 -23.35 14.20 -13.58
C MET A 157 -22.94 13.04 -14.48
N LYS A 158 -22.21 13.35 -15.55
CA LYS A 158 -21.64 12.40 -16.50
C LYS A 158 -20.16 12.73 -16.71
N PRO A 159 -19.24 11.77 -16.53
CA PRO A 159 -17.84 11.99 -16.87
C PRO A 159 -17.69 12.37 -18.35
N GLY A 160 -16.78 13.30 -18.65
CA GLY A 160 -16.56 13.86 -19.99
C GLY A 160 -17.48 15.04 -20.36
N SER A 161 -18.60 15.22 -19.66
CA SER A 161 -19.53 16.32 -19.92
C SER A 161 -19.05 17.65 -19.34
N THR A 162 -19.49 18.74 -19.96
CA THR A 162 -19.17 20.12 -19.60
C THR A 162 -20.33 20.78 -18.86
N TYR A 163 -20.01 21.56 -17.83
CA TYR A 163 -20.98 22.13 -16.92
C TYR A 163 -20.68 23.59 -16.60
N ARG A 164 -21.73 24.29 -16.18
CA ARG A 164 -21.70 25.59 -15.51
C ARG A 164 -22.07 25.39 -14.05
N LEU A 165 -21.31 25.99 -13.15
CA LEU A 165 -21.58 26.00 -11.72
C LEU A 165 -21.54 27.42 -11.17
N THR A 166 -22.60 27.84 -10.48
CA THR A 166 -22.63 29.10 -9.72
C THR A 166 -22.89 28.82 -8.25
N ASN A 167 -22.66 29.82 -7.39
CA ASN A 167 -22.95 29.75 -5.96
C ASN A 167 -22.22 28.59 -5.24
N PHE A 168 -20.92 28.46 -5.50
CA PHE A 168 -20.06 27.42 -4.93
C PHE A 168 -19.25 27.96 -3.75
N PHE A 169 -18.49 27.09 -3.09
CA PHE A 169 -17.65 27.45 -1.96
C PHE A 169 -16.22 26.95 -2.16
N GLY A 170 -15.22 27.83 -2.08
CA GLY A 170 -13.82 27.45 -2.03
C GLY A 170 -13.45 26.93 -0.65
N SER A 171 -13.17 25.63 -0.54
CA SER A 171 -12.80 24.98 0.72
C SER A 171 -11.34 24.56 0.71
N LYS A 172 -10.75 24.31 1.89
CA LYS A 172 -9.36 23.86 1.99
C LYS A 172 -9.23 22.40 1.54
N THR A 173 -8.34 22.16 0.59
CA THR A 173 -8.02 20.81 0.13
C THR A 173 -7.41 19.97 1.27
N LYS A 174 -7.81 18.71 1.35
CA LYS A 174 -7.21 17.74 2.28
C LYS A 174 -5.73 17.54 1.93
N LYS A 175 -4.86 17.38 2.92
CA LYS A 175 -3.42 17.16 2.67
C LYS A 175 -3.04 15.71 2.33
N VAL A 176 -4.03 14.81 2.30
CA VAL A 176 -3.82 13.37 2.19
C VAL A 176 -4.52 12.89 0.95
N TYR A 177 -3.83 12.10 0.12
CA TYR A 177 -4.38 11.54 -1.11
C TYR A 177 -4.95 12.63 -2.04
N ARG A 178 -4.15 13.69 -2.27
CA ARG A 178 -4.52 14.74 -3.22
C ARG A 178 -4.38 14.22 -4.64
N VAL A 179 -5.34 14.53 -5.50
CA VAL A 179 -5.32 14.15 -6.92
C VAL A 179 -5.12 15.36 -7.84
N ALA A 180 -5.05 16.56 -7.28
CA ALA A 180 -4.84 17.81 -7.99
C ALA A 180 -3.92 18.73 -7.18
N ASP A 181 -3.26 19.66 -7.87
CA ASP A 181 -2.29 20.58 -7.25
C ASP A 181 -2.91 21.71 -6.43
N PRO A 182 -4.07 22.29 -6.78
CA PRO A 182 -4.63 23.41 -6.03
C PRO A 182 -4.94 23.08 -4.56
N ASP A 183 -4.59 24.01 -3.66
CA ASP A 183 -4.89 23.93 -2.23
C ASP A 183 -6.36 24.29 -1.89
N VAL A 184 -7.15 24.59 -2.91
CA VAL A 184 -8.59 24.85 -2.83
C VAL A 184 -9.37 23.72 -3.50
N THR A 185 -10.47 23.31 -2.87
CA THR A 185 -11.44 22.35 -3.38
C THR A 185 -12.77 23.06 -3.59
N ILE A 186 -13.40 22.87 -4.75
CA ILE A 186 -14.73 23.40 -5.06
C ILE A 186 -15.78 22.58 -4.32
N ALA A 187 -16.38 23.15 -3.28
CA ALA A 187 -17.43 22.51 -2.50
C ALA A 187 -18.82 22.98 -2.95
N PHE A 188 -19.70 22.01 -3.21
CA PHE A 188 -21.09 22.27 -3.54
C PHE A 188 -21.86 22.61 -2.27
N SER A 189 -22.58 23.72 -2.33
CA SER A 189 -23.37 24.26 -1.22
C SER A 189 -24.86 23.99 -1.44
N TRP A 190 -25.68 24.47 -0.51
CA TRP A 190 -27.12 24.40 -0.67
C TRP A 190 -27.66 25.36 -1.74
N LYS A 191 -26.91 26.42 -2.08
CA LYS A 191 -27.25 27.39 -3.12
C LYS A 191 -26.68 27.03 -4.49
N SER A 192 -25.78 26.06 -4.57
CA SER A 192 -25.11 25.73 -5.82
C SER A 192 -26.10 25.34 -6.91
N VAL A 193 -25.86 25.85 -8.10
CA VAL A 193 -26.66 25.56 -9.30
C VAL A 193 -25.72 24.98 -10.33
N LEU A 194 -25.96 23.72 -10.69
CA LEU A 194 -25.24 23.01 -11.75
C LEU A 194 -26.16 22.94 -12.98
N SER A 195 -25.64 23.32 -14.14
CA SER A 195 -26.35 23.21 -15.43
C SER A 195 -25.40 22.76 -16.53
N ASP A 196 -25.94 22.15 -17.59
CA ASP A 196 -25.14 21.69 -18.72
C ASP A 196 -24.58 22.91 -19.49
N LEU A 197 -23.31 22.82 -19.90
CA LEU A 197 -22.71 23.81 -20.80
C LEU A 197 -22.89 23.31 -22.24
N THR A 198 -23.90 23.87 -22.92
CA THR A 198 -24.25 23.54 -24.31
C THR A 198 -23.45 24.33 -25.36
N ASP A 199 -22.76 25.39 -24.93
CA ASP A 199 -21.90 26.19 -25.80
C ASP A 199 -20.65 25.38 -26.20
N THR A 200 -20.53 25.12 -27.50
CA THR A 200 -19.46 24.31 -28.10
C THR A 200 -18.23 25.15 -28.49
N SER A 201 -18.26 26.48 -28.30
CA SER A 201 -17.16 27.36 -28.71
C SER A 201 -15.91 27.22 -27.83
N THR A 202 -16.08 26.83 -26.56
CA THR A 202 -14.98 26.69 -25.61
C THR A 202 -14.46 25.26 -25.59
N TRP A 203 -13.20 25.08 -25.99
CA TRP A 203 -12.53 23.80 -25.87
C TRP A 203 -12.04 23.57 -24.44
N PHE A 204 -12.38 22.42 -23.88
CA PHE A 204 -11.85 21.94 -22.61
C PHE A 204 -10.93 20.75 -22.90
N PRO A 205 -9.82 20.57 -22.17
CA PRO A 205 -9.07 19.32 -22.19
C PRO A 205 -9.93 18.14 -21.74
N GLU A 206 -9.71 16.95 -22.31
CA GLU A 206 -10.45 15.74 -21.90
C GLU A 206 -9.97 15.21 -20.55
N ASP A 207 -8.66 15.31 -20.30
CA ASP A 207 -8.03 14.82 -19.09
C ASP A 207 -6.70 15.56 -18.84
N ARG A 208 -6.06 15.29 -17.70
CA ARG A 208 -4.70 15.74 -17.41
C ARG A 208 -4.00 14.74 -16.50
N PHE A 209 -3.14 13.92 -17.11
CA PHE A 209 -2.40 12.90 -16.40
C PHE A 209 -1.10 13.43 -15.77
N ARG A 210 -0.73 12.89 -14.62
CA ARG A 210 0.43 13.25 -13.80
C ARG A 210 1.29 12.02 -13.56
N PHE A 211 2.31 11.79 -14.37
CA PHE A 211 3.09 10.56 -14.27
C PHE A 211 4.19 10.60 -13.21
N HIS A 212 4.41 9.45 -12.58
CA HIS A 212 5.61 9.15 -11.81
C HIS A 212 6.28 7.87 -12.31
N GLY A 213 7.62 7.87 -12.26
CA GLY A 213 8.43 6.68 -12.43
C GLY A 213 8.76 6.00 -11.11
N TYR A 214 9.52 4.91 -11.16
CA TYR A 214 9.87 4.09 -10.00
C TYR A 214 10.47 4.89 -8.83
N GLU A 215 11.49 5.71 -9.10
CA GLU A 215 12.20 6.45 -8.04
C GLU A 215 11.29 7.45 -7.32
N GLN A 216 10.39 8.10 -8.06
CA GLN A 216 9.43 9.05 -7.52
C GLN A 216 8.38 8.32 -6.66
N PHE A 217 7.89 7.16 -7.10
CA PHE A 217 7.00 6.34 -6.29
C PHE A 217 7.68 5.75 -5.05
N GLU A 218 8.94 5.33 -5.14
CA GLU A 218 9.73 4.85 -3.99
C GLU A 218 9.90 5.96 -2.93
N ALA A 219 10.19 7.19 -3.39
CA ALA A 219 10.30 8.35 -2.51
C ALA A 219 8.96 8.69 -1.83
N ALA A 220 7.86 8.64 -2.59
CA ALA A 220 6.50 8.93 -2.11
C ALA A 220 5.88 7.78 -1.27
N CYS A 221 6.50 6.61 -1.26
CA CYS A 221 6.00 5.40 -0.61
C CYS A 221 5.65 5.62 0.88
N ASP A 222 4.43 5.23 1.25
CA ASP A 222 3.83 5.33 2.59
C ASP A 222 3.67 6.75 3.15
N LEU A 223 3.88 7.80 2.35
CA LEU A 223 3.72 9.19 2.80
C LEU A 223 2.26 9.66 2.81
N LYS A 224 1.37 8.95 2.10
CA LYS A 224 -0.05 9.31 1.92
C LYS A 224 -0.23 10.73 1.34
N GLY A 225 0.72 11.17 0.53
CA GLY A 225 0.74 12.49 -0.09
C GLY A 225 -0.11 12.54 -1.36
N ASP A 226 0.42 13.22 -2.37
CA ASP A 226 -0.21 13.36 -3.67
C ASP A 226 -0.20 12.03 -4.43
N LEU A 227 -1.27 11.79 -5.19
CA LEU A 227 -1.46 10.61 -6.00
C LEU A 227 -1.10 10.94 -7.44
N TYR A 228 -0.44 9.99 -8.08
CA TYR A 228 0.06 10.12 -9.43
C TYR A 228 -0.43 8.96 -10.29
N ASP A 229 -0.33 9.14 -11.59
CA ASP A 229 -0.72 8.18 -12.59
C ASP A 229 0.47 7.30 -12.97
N PHE A 230 0.17 6.07 -13.31
CA PHE A 230 1.17 5.05 -13.60
C PHE A 230 0.85 4.40 -14.93
N ILE A 231 1.86 4.25 -15.78
CA ILE A 231 1.76 3.66 -17.11
C ILE A 231 2.90 2.68 -17.36
N GLY A 232 2.59 1.57 -18.01
CA GLY A 232 3.57 0.59 -18.43
C GLY A 232 2.95 -0.55 -19.24
N HIS A 233 3.79 -1.49 -19.66
CA HIS A 233 3.34 -2.71 -20.30
C HIS A 233 3.12 -3.82 -19.29
N ILE A 234 2.07 -4.61 -19.54
CA ILE A 234 1.66 -5.69 -18.65
C ILE A 234 2.59 -6.88 -18.87
N LYS A 235 3.09 -7.42 -17.76
CA LYS A 235 3.83 -8.68 -17.73
C LYS A 235 2.91 -9.83 -17.37
N LEU A 236 2.16 -9.66 -16.28
CA LEU A 236 1.36 -10.72 -15.69
C LEU A 236 0.08 -10.14 -15.11
N VAL A 237 -0.97 -10.94 -15.11
CA VAL A 237 -2.23 -10.66 -14.42
C VAL A 237 -2.56 -11.86 -13.55
N ASN A 238 -2.82 -11.63 -12.26
CA ASN A 238 -3.02 -12.67 -11.24
C ASN A 238 -1.97 -13.78 -11.32
N GLU A 239 -0.72 -13.35 -11.41
CA GLU A 239 0.47 -14.20 -11.46
C GLU A 239 0.64 -15.08 -12.71
N GLN A 240 -0.21 -14.87 -13.72
CA GLN A 240 -0.20 -15.61 -14.98
C GLN A 240 0.25 -14.73 -16.15
N ALA A 241 0.97 -15.32 -17.09
CA ALA A 241 1.39 -14.66 -18.32
C ALA A 241 0.20 -14.49 -19.28
N LEU A 242 0.13 -13.32 -19.91
CA LEU A 242 -0.88 -13.05 -20.92
C LEU A 242 -0.50 -13.75 -22.22
N ASN A 243 -1.23 -14.81 -22.56
CA ASN A 243 -1.21 -15.44 -23.88
C ASN A 243 -2.58 -15.25 -24.56
N GLU A 244 -2.69 -15.58 -25.85
CA GLU A 244 -3.94 -15.40 -26.61
C GLU A 244 -5.15 -16.15 -26.00
N SER A 245 -4.89 -17.20 -25.22
CA SER A 245 -5.91 -17.99 -24.51
C SER A 245 -6.18 -17.55 -23.06
N PHE A 246 -5.59 -16.44 -22.60
CA PHE A 246 -5.73 -16.01 -21.23
C PHE A 246 -7.16 -15.56 -20.93
N VAL A 247 -7.76 -16.14 -19.89
CA VAL A 247 -9.11 -15.82 -19.42
C VAL A 247 -9.05 -15.44 -17.95
N LEU A 248 -9.72 -14.35 -17.59
CA LEU A 248 -9.87 -13.95 -16.19
C LEU A 248 -10.90 -14.84 -15.49
N ASP A 249 -10.57 -15.31 -14.29
CA ASP A 249 -11.55 -15.93 -13.41
C ASP A 249 -12.42 -14.85 -12.74
N GLU A 250 -13.59 -14.59 -13.34
CA GLU A 250 -14.56 -13.62 -12.81
C GLU A 250 -15.05 -13.97 -11.40
N VAL A 251 -15.15 -15.27 -11.08
CA VAL A 251 -15.66 -15.75 -9.79
C VAL A 251 -14.63 -15.48 -8.70
N GLU A 252 -13.37 -15.79 -8.98
CA GLU A 252 -12.25 -15.48 -8.08
C GLU A 252 -12.17 -13.97 -7.84
N ILE A 253 -12.22 -13.15 -8.90
CA ILE A 253 -12.09 -11.70 -8.77
C ILE A 253 -13.30 -11.08 -8.05
N ALA A 254 -14.50 -11.62 -8.25
CA ALA A 254 -15.69 -11.21 -7.49
C ALA A 254 -15.54 -11.53 -5.99
N SER A 255 -14.90 -12.65 -5.66
CA SER A 255 -14.62 -13.08 -4.28
C SER A 255 -13.51 -12.26 -3.63
N ASP A 256 -12.33 -12.20 -4.26
CA ASP A 256 -11.13 -11.52 -3.76
C ASP A 256 -11.24 -9.99 -3.83
N ARG A 257 -12.10 -9.49 -4.73
CA ARG A 257 -12.30 -8.06 -5.04
C ARG A 257 -10.97 -7.38 -5.37
N ARG A 258 -10.06 -8.13 -5.98
CA ARG A 258 -8.67 -7.73 -6.21
C ARG A 258 -8.13 -8.35 -7.49
N ILE A 259 -7.31 -7.59 -8.21
CA ILE A 259 -6.49 -8.06 -9.32
C ILE A 259 -5.05 -7.61 -9.06
N LEU A 260 -4.09 -8.51 -9.24
CA LEU A 260 -2.68 -8.20 -9.18
C LEU A 260 -2.12 -8.14 -10.61
N VAL A 261 -1.67 -6.95 -11.02
CA VAL A 261 -1.02 -6.75 -12.31
C VAL A 261 0.46 -6.47 -12.08
N HIS A 262 1.33 -7.16 -12.80
CA HIS A 262 2.75 -6.84 -12.84
C HIS A 262 3.01 -5.97 -14.06
N VAL A 263 3.52 -4.77 -13.84
CA VAL A 263 3.66 -3.75 -14.87
C VAL A 263 5.09 -3.26 -14.90
N GLN A 264 5.67 -3.25 -16.09
CA GLN A 264 7.00 -2.68 -16.31
C GLN A 264 6.85 -1.35 -17.03
N THR A 265 7.55 -0.32 -16.55
CA THR A 265 7.61 0.98 -17.22
C THR A 265 8.93 1.10 -17.95
N HIS A 266 8.87 1.24 -19.27
CA HIS A 266 10.00 1.26 -20.18
C HIS A 266 11.02 0.13 -19.89
N ASP A 267 12.28 0.47 -19.63
CA ASP A 267 13.36 -0.43 -19.22
C ASP A 267 13.52 -0.51 -17.68
N GLY A 268 12.58 0.05 -16.93
CA GLY A 268 12.58 0.07 -15.48
C GLY A 268 12.22 -1.26 -14.82
N PRO A 269 12.23 -1.30 -13.47
CA PRO A 269 11.85 -2.48 -12.71
C PRO A 269 10.36 -2.77 -12.84
N VAL A 270 10.00 -4.04 -12.68
CA VAL A 270 8.59 -4.45 -12.66
C VAL A 270 7.98 -4.12 -11.30
N MET A 271 6.84 -3.43 -11.32
CA MET A 271 6.08 -3.05 -10.14
C MET A 271 4.80 -3.87 -10.02
N LYS A 272 4.48 -4.23 -8.79
CA LYS A 272 3.20 -4.85 -8.43
C LYS A 272 2.13 -3.77 -8.30
N LEU A 273 1.06 -3.89 -9.07
CA LEU A 273 -0.10 -3.02 -9.05
C LEU A 273 -1.32 -3.81 -8.57
N TYR A 274 -1.79 -3.48 -7.37
CA TYR A 274 -3.00 -4.04 -6.79
C TYR A 274 -4.20 -3.18 -7.15
N ILE A 275 -5.12 -3.73 -7.92
CA ILE A 275 -6.38 -3.09 -8.31
C ILE A 275 -7.50 -3.68 -7.45
N TRP A 276 -8.31 -2.83 -6.83
CA TRP A 276 -9.29 -3.23 -5.81
C TRP A 276 -10.73 -2.86 -6.16
N ASP A 277 -11.68 -3.59 -5.57
CA ASP A 277 -13.09 -3.25 -5.48
C ASP A 277 -13.71 -2.89 -6.85
N LYS A 278 -14.40 -1.74 -6.95
CA LYS A 278 -15.06 -1.27 -8.17
C LYS A 278 -14.07 -1.08 -9.33
N VAL A 279 -12.81 -0.76 -9.03
CA VAL A 279 -11.77 -0.58 -10.06
C VAL A 279 -11.35 -1.94 -10.63
N ALA A 280 -11.32 -2.99 -9.80
CA ALA A 280 -11.07 -4.36 -10.25
C ALA A 280 -12.23 -4.87 -11.12
N THR A 281 -13.48 -4.61 -10.73
CA THR A 281 -14.65 -4.93 -11.56
C THR A 281 -14.57 -4.23 -12.92
N ALA A 282 -14.30 -2.92 -12.94
CA ALA A 282 -14.16 -2.16 -14.19
C ALA A 282 -12.99 -2.66 -15.06
N PHE A 283 -11.88 -3.11 -14.45
CA PHE A 283 -10.79 -3.77 -15.15
C PHE A 283 -11.29 -5.05 -15.84
N CYS A 284 -12.01 -5.93 -15.12
CA CYS A 284 -12.52 -7.18 -15.68
C CYS A 284 -13.47 -6.96 -16.85
N GLU A 285 -14.49 -6.14 -16.64
CA GLU A 285 -15.49 -5.82 -17.67
C GLU A 285 -14.81 -5.34 -18.95
N LYS A 286 -13.81 -4.46 -18.78
CA LYS A 286 -13.04 -3.91 -19.89
C LYS A 286 -12.14 -4.95 -20.56
N PHE A 287 -11.44 -5.77 -19.77
CA PHE A 287 -10.61 -6.85 -20.27
C PHE A 287 -11.42 -7.85 -21.11
N ILE A 288 -12.59 -8.24 -20.62
CA ILE A 288 -13.53 -9.12 -21.33
C ILE A 288 -14.01 -8.46 -22.61
N SER A 289 -14.41 -7.18 -22.55
CA SER A 289 -14.89 -6.43 -23.72
C SER A 289 -13.84 -6.27 -24.82
N LEU A 290 -12.55 -6.24 -24.46
CA LEU A 290 -11.46 -6.11 -25.41
C LEU A 290 -11.29 -7.37 -26.27
N GLY A 291 -11.70 -8.54 -25.75
CA GLY A 291 -11.65 -9.83 -26.44
C GLY A 291 -10.24 -10.37 -26.69
N LYS A 292 -9.21 -9.65 -26.24
CA LYS A 292 -7.80 -10.04 -26.29
C LYS A 292 -7.04 -9.44 -25.10
N PRO A 293 -5.91 -10.03 -24.69
CA PRO A 293 -5.04 -9.44 -23.68
C PRO A 293 -4.55 -8.04 -24.09
N PRO A 294 -4.70 -7.01 -23.23
CA PRO A 294 -4.08 -5.71 -23.45
C PRO A 294 -2.57 -5.80 -23.24
N SER A 295 -1.82 -5.01 -23.99
CA SER A 295 -0.36 -4.93 -23.87
C SER A 295 0.07 -3.83 -22.89
N VAL A 296 -0.65 -2.72 -22.89
CA VAL A 296 -0.35 -1.52 -22.09
C VAL A 296 -1.46 -1.27 -21.10
N ILE A 297 -1.10 -0.87 -19.89
CA ILE A 297 -2.02 -0.40 -18.86
C ILE A 297 -1.58 0.96 -18.34
N MET A 298 -2.55 1.85 -18.16
CA MET A 298 -2.42 3.06 -17.36
C MET A 298 -3.47 3.06 -16.26
N VAL A 299 -3.04 3.31 -15.03
CA VAL A 299 -3.93 3.46 -13.87
C VAL A 299 -3.68 4.80 -13.21
N THR A 300 -4.77 5.56 -13.03
CA THR A 300 -4.70 6.90 -12.47
C THR A 300 -4.77 6.92 -10.94
N THR A 301 -4.19 7.95 -10.34
CA THR A 301 -4.24 8.24 -8.89
C THR A 301 -3.86 7.04 -8.00
N VAL A 302 -2.77 6.35 -8.34
CA VAL A 302 -2.29 5.19 -7.57
C VAL A 302 -1.58 5.61 -6.29
N ASN A 303 -1.69 4.77 -5.26
CA ASN A 303 -1.07 4.97 -3.97
C ASN A 303 0.17 4.08 -3.81
N PRO A 304 1.39 4.64 -3.72
CA PRO A 304 2.59 3.86 -3.46
C PRO A 304 2.66 3.42 -2.00
N LYS A 305 2.75 2.12 -1.79
CA LYS A 305 2.81 1.47 -0.47
C LYS A 305 3.92 0.44 -0.41
N ARG A 306 4.36 0.15 0.81
CA ARG A 306 5.25 -0.98 1.06
C ARG A 306 4.44 -2.20 1.46
N LEU A 307 4.52 -3.25 0.64
CA LEU A 307 3.87 -4.54 0.90
C LEU A 307 4.96 -5.62 0.86
N GLY A 308 5.13 -6.37 1.95
CA GLY A 308 6.23 -7.32 2.09
C GLY A 308 7.59 -6.64 1.89
N GLY A 309 7.79 -5.44 2.45
CA GLY A 309 9.06 -4.71 2.31
C GLY A 309 9.38 -4.13 0.91
N ALA A 310 8.61 -4.47 -0.13
CA ALA A 310 8.79 -4.01 -1.50
C ALA A 310 7.80 -2.90 -1.87
N LEU A 311 8.19 -2.03 -2.80
CA LEU A 311 7.29 -1.04 -3.39
C LEU A 311 6.17 -1.76 -4.15
N SER A 312 4.95 -1.34 -3.88
CA SER A 312 3.77 -1.75 -4.62
C SER A 312 2.85 -0.55 -4.81
N LEU A 313 2.13 -0.55 -5.91
CA LEU A 313 1.13 0.46 -6.23
C LEU A 313 -0.24 -0.12 -5.91
N SER A 314 -1.13 0.69 -5.36
CA SER A 314 -2.50 0.28 -5.02
C SER A 314 -3.48 1.27 -5.62
N SER A 315 -4.50 0.77 -6.30
CA SER A 315 -5.62 1.62 -6.73
C SER A 315 -6.39 2.15 -5.51
N LEU A 316 -7.11 3.24 -5.74
CA LEU A 316 -8.02 3.89 -4.80
C LEU A 316 -9.38 4.08 -5.47
N SER A 317 -10.39 4.57 -4.72
CA SER A 317 -11.71 4.87 -5.29
C SER A 317 -11.67 5.90 -6.43
N SER A 318 -10.63 6.74 -6.49
CA SER A 318 -10.40 7.73 -7.55
C SER A 318 -9.74 7.16 -8.80
N SER A 319 -9.25 5.91 -8.74
CA SER A 319 -8.46 5.32 -9.81
C SER A 319 -9.32 4.87 -10.98
N ARG A 320 -8.83 5.13 -12.18
CA ARG A 320 -9.39 4.69 -13.47
C ARG A 320 -8.36 3.87 -14.23
N VAL A 321 -8.82 2.89 -14.99
CA VAL A 321 -7.99 1.97 -15.78
C VAL A 321 -8.16 2.24 -17.28
N PHE A 322 -7.03 2.36 -17.97
CA PHE A 322 -6.95 2.53 -19.41
C PHE A 322 -5.99 1.48 -20.00
N PHE A 323 -6.33 0.93 -21.15
CA PHE A 323 -5.58 -0.03 -21.92
C PHE A 323 -5.21 0.55 -23.28
N ASP A 324 -4.13 0.03 -23.86
CA ASP A 324 -3.73 0.16 -25.27
C ASP A 324 -4.09 1.51 -25.92
N THR A 325 -5.24 1.62 -26.58
CA THR A 325 -5.58 2.79 -27.40
C THR A 325 -6.64 3.72 -26.80
N ASP A 326 -7.03 3.48 -25.54
CA ASP A 326 -8.11 4.21 -24.87
C ASP A 326 -7.87 5.71 -24.76
N VAL A 327 -6.61 6.10 -24.52
CA VAL A 327 -6.19 7.49 -24.41
C VAL A 327 -4.91 7.72 -25.20
N HIS A 328 -4.59 8.98 -25.44
CA HIS A 328 -3.38 9.37 -26.16
C HIS A 328 -2.10 8.76 -25.56
N GLN A 329 -1.99 8.77 -24.23
CA GLN A 329 -0.80 8.35 -23.50
C GLN A 329 -0.56 6.84 -23.62
N THR A 330 -1.60 6.02 -23.54
CA THR A 330 -1.49 4.58 -23.72
C THR A 330 -1.15 4.24 -25.16
N ARG A 331 -1.70 5.00 -26.13
CA ARG A 331 -1.40 4.82 -27.56
C ARG A 331 0.04 5.15 -27.91
N GLU A 332 0.56 6.26 -27.40
CA GLU A 332 1.97 6.63 -27.55
C GLU A 332 2.89 5.60 -26.92
N TYR A 333 2.57 5.14 -25.72
CA TYR A 333 3.35 4.11 -25.04
C TYR A 333 3.32 2.78 -25.80
N LEU A 334 2.17 2.39 -26.36
CA LEU A 334 2.05 1.19 -27.18
C LEU A 334 2.91 1.27 -28.45
N ALA A 335 2.89 2.40 -29.16
CA ALA A 335 3.74 2.61 -30.33
C ALA A 335 5.24 2.56 -29.98
N TRP A 336 5.62 3.10 -28.82
CA TRP A 336 6.98 2.98 -28.29
C TRP A 336 7.32 1.51 -28.01
N LEU A 337 6.43 0.76 -27.36
CA LEU A 337 6.64 -0.65 -27.01
C LEU A 337 6.84 -1.52 -28.25
N GLU A 338 6.02 -1.33 -29.29
CA GLU A 338 6.12 -2.03 -30.57
C GLU A 338 7.47 -1.75 -31.27
N SER A 339 7.99 -0.52 -31.14
CA SER A 339 9.29 -0.12 -31.70
C SER A 339 10.48 -0.58 -30.84
N ASN A 340 10.24 -1.07 -29.62
CA ASN A 340 11.26 -1.44 -28.64
C ASN A 340 10.99 -2.82 -28.03
N SER A 341 10.56 -3.78 -28.86
CA SER A 341 10.20 -5.14 -28.44
C SER A 341 11.32 -5.87 -27.67
N GLU A 342 12.58 -5.57 -28.00
CA GLU A 342 13.76 -6.05 -27.25
C GLU A 342 13.73 -5.64 -25.77
N VAL A 343 13.28 -4.42 -25.46
CA VAL A 343 13.17 -3.93 -24.08
C VAL A 343 12.06 -4.65 -23.33
N ALA A 344 10.94 -4.92 -24.01
CA ALA A 344 9.87 -5.74 -23.46
C ALA A 344 10.35 -7.15 -23.16
N ASN A 345 11.17 -7.77 -24.02
CA ASN A 345 11.59 -9.16 -23.85
C ASN A 345 12.75 -9.38 -22.85
N ARG A 346 13.47 -8.32 -22.45
CA ARG A 346 14.58 -8.41 -21.49
C ARG A 346 14.19 -8.88 -20.09
N VAL A 347 12.96 -8.57 -19.66
CA VAL A 347 12.44 -9.07 -18.38
C VAL A 347 11.43 -10.17 -18.67
N ASN A 348 11.86 -11.42 -18.49
CA ASN A 348 11.01 -12.59 -18.64
C ASN A 348 9.88 -12.53 -17.59
N ALA A 349 8.64 -12.65 -18.05
CA ALA A 349 7.46 -12.64 -17.19
C ALA A 349 7.52 -13.75 -16.13
N GLU A 350 8.19 -14.87 -16.40
CA GLU A 350 8.39 -15.96 -15.43
C GLU A 350 9.24 -15.56 -14.22
N ILE A 351 10.19 -14.63 -14.38
CA ILE A 351 11.07 -14.11 -13.30
C ILE A 351 10.31 -13.18 -12.34
N VAL A 352 9.18 -12.64 -12.80
CA VAL A 352 8.40 -11.62 -12.09
C VAL A 352 7.35 -12.25 -11.17
N THR A 353 6.86 -13.46 -11.47
CA THR A 353 5.88 -14.19 -10.64
C THR A 353 6.39 -15.37 -9.88
N LYS A 354 7.45 -16.02 -10.36
CA LYS A 354 8.26 -16.87 -9.52
C LYS A 354 9.54 -16.12 -9.31
N ALA A 355 9.77 -15.68 -8.09
CA ALA A 355 11.13 -15.35 -7.73
C ALA A 355 11.94 -16.61 -8.07
N GLU A 356 12.89 -16.52 -9.00
CA GLU A 356 13.60 -17.71 -9.47
C GLU A 356 14.12 -18.45 -8.24
N THR A 357 13.86 -19.75 -8.17
CA THR A 357 14.40 -20.54 -7.07
C THR A 357 15.91 -20.52 -7.21
N ALA A 358 16.57 -19.89 -6.25
CA ALA A 358 18.01 -19.73 -6.24
C ALA A 358 18.56 -20.24 -4.91
N THR A 359 19.65 -21.00 -5.02
CA THR A 359 20.53 -21.33 -3.91
C THR A 359 21.27 -20.08 -3.43
N ILE A 360 21.78 -20.13 -2.21
CA ILE A 360 22.62 -19.06 -1.66
C ILE A 360 23.83 -18.82 -2.57
N GLY A 361 24.48 -19.87 -3.08
CA GLY A 361 25.60 -19.76 -4.00
C GLY A 361 25.25 -19.04 -5.31
N GLU A 362 24.07 -19.29 -5.88
CA GLU A 362 23.57 -18.61 -7.07
C GLU A 362 23.29 -17.12 -6.81
N LEU A 363 22.69 -16.78 -5.67
CA LEU A 363 22.48 -15.38 -5.27
C LEU A 363 23.79 -14.62 -5.14
N LEU A 364 24.79 -15.23 -4.49
CA LEU A 364 26.12 -14.65 -4.33
C LEU A 364 26.86 -14.51 -5.66
N THR A 365 26.58 -15.39 -6.63
CA THR A 365 27.11 -15.33 -7.99
C THR A 365 26.45 -14.22 -8.79
N TYR A 366 25.11 -14.13 -8.75
CA TYR A 366 24.33 -13.08 -9.41
C TYR A 366 24.80 -11.68 -9.00
N MET A 367 25.06 -11.47 -7.71
CA MET A 367 25.57 -10.19 -7.20
C MET A 367 26.91 -9.75 -7.81
N LYS A 368 27.68 -10.68 -8.39
CA LYS A 368 28.99 -10.42 -9.00
C LYS A 368 28.93 -10.32 -10.53
N GLN A 369 27.78 -10.59 -11.15
CA GLN A 369 27.63 -10.55 -12.61
C GLN A 369 27.65 -9.11 -13.13
N GLU A 370 28.38 -8.87 -14.22
CA GLU A 370 28.33 -7.60 -14.93
C GLU A 370 26.93 -7.37 -15.53
N GLY A 371 26.31 -6.23 -15.22
CA GLY A 371 24.96 -5.90 -15.66
C GLY A 371 23.83 -6.45 -14.78
N ALA A 372 24.15 -7.09 -13.64
CA ALA A 372 23.14 -7.48 -12.64
C ALA A 372 22.31 -6.28 -12.18
N GLN A 373 21.02 -6.49 -11.97
CA GLN A 373 20.06 -5.47 -11.58
C GLN A 373 19.35 -5.84 -10.27
N VAL A 374 18.53 -4.93 -9.76
CA VAL A 374 17.72 -5.20 -8.57
C VAL A 374 16.70 -6.29 -8.91
N ALA A 375 16.74 -7.41 -8.21
CA ALA A 375 15.94 -8.59 -8.49
C ALA A 375 15.46 -9.27 -7.20
N TRP A 376 14.48 -10.17 -7.35
CA TRP A 376 13.91 -10.97 -6.27
C TRP A 376 14.04 -12.46 -6.57
N PHE A 377 14.38 -13.25 -5.55
CA PHE A 377 14.60 -14.70 -5.67
C PHE A 377 13.93 -15.45 -4.52
N GLU A 378 13.45 -16.67 -4.79
CA GLU A 378 13.01 -17.59 -3.74
C GLU A 378 14.20 -18.44 -3.32
N CYS A 379 14.59 -18.30 -2.06
CA CYS A 379 15.71 -19.05 -1.50
C CYS A 379 15.21 -19.92 -0.36
N THR A 380 15.31 -21.23 -0.53
CA THR A 380 15.01 -22.19 0.54
C THR A 380 16.27 -22.45 1.35
N ALA A 381 16.29 -21.99 2.59
CA ALA A 381 17.45 -22.12 3.47
C ALA A 381 17.02 -22.56 4.88
N THR A 382 17.96 -23.18 5.60
CA THR A 382 17.80 -23.54 7.01
C THR A 382 18.36 -22.42 7.87
N ILE A 383 17.60 -22.03 8.90
CA ILE A 383 18.03 -21.02 9.86
C ILE A 383 19.05 -21.65 10.80
N ASP A 384 20.30 -21.19 10.74
CA ASP A 384 21.40 -21.64 11.60
C ASP A 384 21.34 -20.98 12.98
N ASP A 385 21.19 -19.65 12.99
CA ASP A 385 21.14 -18.85 14.21
C ASP A 385 20.41 -17.53 13.98
N VAL A 386 19.91 -16.95 15.07
CA VAL A 386 19.44 -15.56 15.12
C VAL A 386 20.56 -14.72 15.72
N VAL A 387 21.19 -13.87 14.89
CA VAL A 387 22.41 -13.16 15.25
C VAL A 387 22.19 -12.29 16.50
N ARG A 388 22.92 -12.64 17.56
CA ARG A 388 22.89 -11.94 18.86
C ARG A 388 23.80 -10.70 18.82
N GLY A 389 23.50 -9.71 19.66
CA GLY A 389 24.28 -8.46 19.77
C GLY A 389 23.93 -7.39 18.73
N SER A 390 23.04 -7.68 17.78
CA SER A 390 22.35 -6.68 16.95
C SER A 390 20.92 -6.47 17.45
N ALA A 391 20.38 -5.27 17.27
CA ALA A 391 18.97 -5.02 17.60
C ALA A 391 18.06 -5.82 16.64
N TRP A 392 17.14 -6.62 17.20
CA TRP A 392 16.20 -7.42 16.43
C TRP A 392 14.94 -6.64 16.00
N TYR A 393 14.78 -5.42 16.49
CA TYR A 393 13.69 -4.51 16.13
C TYR A 393 14.17 -3.06 16.07
N TYR A 394 13.34 -2.21 15.48
CA TYR A 394 13.49 -0.76 15.53
C TYR A 394 12.14 -0.10 15.75
N ILE A 395 12.16 1.13 16.26
CA ILE A 395 10.93 1.93 16.36
C ILE A 395 10.68 2.59 15.01
N ALA A 396 9.60 2.20 14.36
CA ALA A 396 9.16 2.72 13.07
C ALA A 396 8.12 3.82 13.23
N CYS A 397 8.13 4.79 12.32
CA CYS A 397 7.07 5.78 12.21
C CYS A 397 5.74 5.12 11.86
N GLY A 398 4.68 5.37 12.65
CA GLY A 398 3.33 4.85 12.38
C GLY A 398 2.73 5.34 11.05
N GLY A 399 3.29 6.39 10.44
CA GLY A 399 2.90 6.88 9.12
C GLY A 399 3.59 6.15 7.97
N CYS A 400 4.92 6.28 7.89
CA CYS A 400 5.72 5.86 6.73
C CYS A 400 6.67 4.67 6.98
N LYS A 401 6.58 4.05 8.16
CA LYS A 401 7.39 2.91 8.62
C LYS A 401 8.91 3.14 8.66
N THR A 402 9.41 4.33 8.35
CA THR A 402 10.83 4.66 8.47
C THR A 402 11.25 4.70 9.94
N LYS A 403 12.49 4.29 10.23
CA LYS A 403 13.07 4.34 11.57
C LYS A 403 12.92 5.75 12.18
N ALA A 404 12.25 5.81 13.32
CA ALA A 404 12.09 7.01 14.11
C ALA A 404 13.41 7.39 14.79
N THR A 405 13.58 8.68 15.02
CA THR A 405 14.71 9.25 15.76
C THR A 405 14.22 9.86 17.06
N LYS A 406 14.94 9.66 18.17
CA LYS A 406 14.64 10.32 19.45
C LYS A 406 14.84 11.83 19.32
N GLY A 407 13.81 12.61 19.59
CA GLY A 407 13.89 14.04 19.89
C GLY A 407 14.05 14.30 21.38
N PRO A 408 13.96 15.56 21.84
CA PRO A 408 14.12 15.90 23.26
C PRO A 408 13.07 15.22 24.15
N THR A 409 11.82 15.15 23.69
CA THR A 409 10.68 14.57 24.42
C THR A 409 9.78 13.71 23.55
N THR A 410 10.00 13.67 22.24
CA THR A 410 9.12 13.02 21.26
C THR A 410 9.90 12.12 20.31
N LEU A 411 9.20 11.22 19.62
CA LEU A 411 9.74 10.54 18.44
C LEU A 411 9.55 11.43 17.22
N MET A 412 10.58 11.51 16.38
CA MET A 412 10.59 12.28 15.15
C MET A 412 10.78 11.36 13.94
N CYS A 413 10.26 11.76 12.78
CA CYS A 413 10.49 11.06 11.52
C CYS A 413 11.04 12.02 10.47
N ARG A 414 12.30 11.81 10.08
CA ARG A 414 12.98 12.60 9.05
C ARG A 414 12.29 12.48 7.69
N LYS A 415 11.86 11.27 7.30
CA LYS A 415 11.18 11.04 6.01
C LYS A 415 9.86 11.80 5.91
N CYS A 416 9.07 11.84 6.99
CA CYS A 416 7.80 12.59 7.02
C CYS A 416 7.98 14.09 7.29
N GLY A 417 9.16 14.54 7.73
CA GLY A 417 9.36 15.89 8.25
C GLY A 417 8.57 16.19 9.54
N LYS A 418 8.11 15.17 10.27
CA LYS A 418 7.29 15.33 11.49
C LYS A 418 8.17 15.27 12.73
N THR A 419 8.06 16.28 13.60
CA THR A 419 8.74 16.37 14.90
C THR A 419 8.00 15.63 16.02
N GLU A 420 6.79 15.15 15.75
CA GLU A 420 6.01 14.33 16.67
C GLU A 420 5.30 13.24 15.87
N ILE A 421 5.58 11.99 16.22
CA ILE A 421 4.98 10.81 15.60
C ILE A 421 4.70 9.74 16.65
N THR A 422 3.69 8.92 16.38
CA THR A 422 3.53 7.62 17.06
C THR A 422 4.56 6.64 16.50
N GLY A 423 5.32 6.00 17.39
CA GLY A 423 6.25 4.92 17.04
C GLY A 423 5.64 3.55 17.29
N ALA A 424 5.98 2.56 16.47
CA ALA A 424 5.67 1.16 16.71
C ALA A 424 6.91 0.31 16.45
N ALA A 425 7.14 -0.73 17.26
CA ALA A 425 8.25 -1.64 17.02
C ALA A 425 8.00 -2.50 15.77
N GLU A 426 9.01 -2.58 14.91
CA GLU A 426 9.04 -3.37 13.67
C GLU A 426 10.30 -4.24 13.63
N TYR A 427 10.21 -5.41 12.99
CA TYR A 427 11.33 -6.37 12.91
C TYR A 427 12.53 -5.80 12.13
N LEU A 428 13.73 -6.13 12.63
CA LEU A 428 15.05 -5.90 12.04
C LEU A 428 15.99 -7.08 12.39
N SER A 429 15.47 -8.30 12.39
CA SER A 429 16.23 -9.46 12.83
C SER A 429 17.22 -9.90 11.77
N LYS A 430 18.47 -10.14 12.17
CA LYS A 430 19.50 -10.72 11.30
C LYS A 430 19.60 -12.22 11.57
N LEU A 431 19.41 -13.02 10.53
CA LEU A 431 19.55 -14.47 10.56
C LEU A 431 20.89 -14.87 9.94
N SER A 432 21.51 -15.90 10.51
CA SER A 432 22.48 -16.75 9.83
C SER A 432 21.71 -17.90 9.20
N VAL A 433 21.88 -18.11 7.91
CA VAL A 433 21.20 -19.18 7.17
C VAL A 433 22.20 -19.95 6.34
N TYR A 434 21.87 -21.20 6.06
CA TYR A 434 22.65 -22.04 5.17
C TYR A 434 21.74 -22.86 4.27
N ASP A 435 22.28 -23.22 3.12
CA ASP A 435 21.76 -24.30 2.29
C ASP A 435 22.80 -25.42 2.21
N ASN A 436 22.64 -26.36 1.29
CA ASN A 436 23.48 -27.55 1.22
C ASN A 436 24.99 -27.24 1.14
N ASN A 437 25.39 -26.10 0.55
CA ASN A 437 26.80 -25.81 0.27
C ASN A 437 27.26 -24.42 0.74
N ASP A 438 26.36 -23.47 1.00
CA ASP A 438 26.72 -22.08 1.23
C ASP A 438 26.03 -21.48 2.48
N HIS A 439 26.67 -20.45 3.04
CA HIS A 439 26.14 -19.67 4.17
C HIS A 439 25.89 -18.23 3.74
N ALA A 440 24.82 -17.62 4.26
CA ALA A 440 24.53 -16.22 4.07
C ALA A 440 23.91 -15.58 5.31
N SER A 441 23.85 -14.26 5.30
CA SER A 441 23.12 -13.51 6.31
C SER A 441 21.90 -12.83 5.74
N PHE A 442 20.74 -13.15 6.29
CA PHE A 442 19.45 -12.61 5.88
C PHE A 442 18.96 -11.58 6.90
N VAL A 443 18.36 -10.49 6.42
CA VAL A 443 17.76 -9.45 7.27
C VAL A 443 16.25 -9.46 7.09
N LEU A 444 15.54 -9.82 8.14
CA LEU A 444 14.08 -9.78 8.22
C LEU A 444 13.63 -8.36 8.58
N LEU A 445 12.81 -7.77 7.71
CA LEU A 445 12.25 -6.44 7.92
C LEU A 445 10.74 -6.48 8.02
N GLY A 446 10.19 -5.81 9.03
CA GLY A 446 8.75 -5.58 9.18
C GLY A 446 7.93 -6.87 9.11
N ASP A 447 7.02 -6.94 8.13
CA ASP A 447 6.07 -8.04 7.96
C ASP A 447 6.73 -9.42 7.79
N ALA A 448 7.92 -9.50 7.18
CA ALA A 448 8.64 -10.78 7.02
C ALA A 448 8.96 -11.44 8.38
N GLY A 449 9.23 -10.64 9.42
CA GLY A 449 9.42 -11.16 10.77
C GLY A 449 8.11 -11.66 11.40
N PHE A 450 6.98 -11.03 11.08
CA PHE A 450 5.65 -11.51 11.49
C PHE A 450 5.30 -12.81 10.76
N GLU A 451 5.58 -12.92 9.47
CA GLU A 451 5.33 -14.13 8.67
C GLU A 451 6.16 -15.33 9.19
N LEU A 452 7.40 -15.08 9.63
CA LEU A 452 8.23 -16.12 10.22
C LEU A 452 7.74 -16.57 11.60
N THR A 453 7.41 -15.61 12.47
CA THR A 453 7.18 -15.88 13.92
C THR A 453 5.71 -16.00 14.30
N GLY A 454 4.79 -15.57 13.45
CA GLY A 454 3.36 -15.41 13.76
C GLY A 454 3.03 -14.31 14.77
N LYS A 455 4.01 -13.51 15.22
CA LYS A 455 3.82 -12.47 16.26
C LYS A 455 4.32 -11.12 15.79
N LYS A 456 3.59 -10.05 16.12
CA LYS A 456 4.01 -8.67 15.81
C LYS A 456 5.14 -8.25 16.74
N ALA A 457 6.14 -7.55 16.21
CA ALA A 457 7.24 -7.01 17.02
C ALA A 457 6.74 -6.06 18.12
N SER A 458 5.72 -5.23 17.85
CA SER A 458 5.10 -4.36 18.86
C SER A 458 4.60 -5.12 20.08
N VAL A 459 3.89 -6.24 19.86
CA VAL A 459 3.34 -7.07 20.94
C VAL A 459 4.46 -7.70 21.77
N LEU A 460 5.52 -8.17 21.11
CA LEU A 460 6.67 -8.78 21.80
C LEU A 460 7.41 -7.75 22.67
N VAL A 461 7.63 -6.55 22.13
CA VAL A 461 8.30 -5.46 22.87
C VAL A 461 7.44 -4.95 24.03
N GLU A 462 6.14 -4.73 23.81
CA GLU A 462 5.21 -4.31 24.87
C GLU A 462 5.16 -5.34 26.00
N SER A 463 4.95 -6.62 25.67
CA SER A 463 4.89 -7.69 26.67
C SER A 463 6.17 -7.83 27.51
N TYR A 464 7.32 -7.53 26.90
CA TYR A 464 8.60 -7.56 27.62
C TYR A 464 8.68 -6.44 28.66
N TYR A 465 8.31 -5.21 28.30
CA TYR A 465 8.34 -4.10 29.25
C TYR A 465 7.29 -4.25 30.35
N GLU A 466 6.10 -4.77 30.03
CA GLU A 466 5.07 -5.11 31.03
C GLU A 466 5.57 -6.15 32.05
N ALA A 467 6.33 -7.15 31.60
CA ALA A 467 6.89 -8.18 32.48
C ALA A 467 8.13 -7.71 33.27
N ASN A 468 8.76 -6.59 32.88
CA ASN A 468 10.02 -6.10 33.45
C ASN A 468 9.88 -4.64 33.93
N GLU A 469 8.74 -4.30 34.54
CA GLU A 469 8.50 -2.99 35.15
C GLU A 469 9.62 -2.66 36.17
N GLY A 470 10.35 -1.56 35.93
CA GLY A 470 11.48 -1.11 36.75
C GLY A 470 12.86 -1.24 36.10
N SER A 471 12.95 -1.79 34.88
CA SER A 471 14.15 -1.72 34.06
C SER A 471 14.35 -0.29 33.51
N GLY A 472 15.57 0.25 33.62
CA GLY A 472 15.89 1.62 33.21
C GLY A 472 15.86 1.84 31.68
N ASP A 473 15.81 3.09 31.24
CA ASP A 473 15.62 3.52 29.84
C ASP A 473 16.65 2.95 28.82
N ASP A 474 17.79 2.42 29.29
CA ASP A 474 18.86 1.84 28.47
C ASP A 474 18.74 0.32 28.30
N HIS A 475 17.67 -0.31 28.80
CA HIS A 475 17.50 -1.76 28.69
C HIS A 475 17.12 -2.17 27.26
N VAL A 476 17.98 -2.96 26.63
CA VAL A 476 17.77 -3.51 25.29
C VAL A 476 16.93 -4.78 25.40
N VAL A 477 15.76 -4.79 24.75
CA VAL A 477 14.90 -5.98 24.71
C VAL A 477 15.69 -7.13 24.04
N PRO A 478 15.91 -8.26 24.73
CA PRO A 478 16.64 -9.39 24.16
C PRO A 478 15.87 -10.00 22.99
N VAL A 479 16.57 -10.82 22.19
CA VAL A 479 15.92 -11.56 21.10
C VAL A 479 14.81 -12.44 21.69
N PRO A 480 13.56 -12.32 21.23
CA PRO A 480 12.43 -13.06 21.78
C PRO A 480 12.52 -14.55 21.46
N GLN A 481 12.00 -15.39 22.37
CA GLN A 481 12.02 -16.84 22.23
C GLN A 481 11.40 -17.31 20.90
N VAL A 482 10.34 -16.65 20.42
CA VAL A 482 9.71 -17.00 19.14
C VAL A 482 10.61 -16.86 17.92
N LEU A 483 11.68 -16.05 17.98
CA LEU A 483 12.71 -16.03 16.94
C LEU A 483 13.72 -17.16 17.17
N ILE A 484 14.11 -17.42 18.42
CA ILE A 484 15.03 -18.50 18.76
C ILE A 484 14.44 -19.86 18.35
N ASP A 485 13.14 -20.07 18.53
CA ASP A 485 12.42 -21.28 18.14
C ASP A 485 12.40 -21.53 16.61
N THR A 486 12.83 -20.54 15.82
CA THR A 486 12.97 -20.68 14.36
C THR A 486 14.27 -21.34 13.93
N ILE A 487 15.25 -21.44 14.84
CA ILE A 487 16.53 -22.10 14.55
C ILE A 487 16.29 -23.57 14.20
N GLY A 488 16.99 -24.04 13.16
CA GLY A 488 16.84 -25.37 12.58
C GLY A 488 15.64 -25.51 11.63
N GLN A 489 14.76 -24.51 11.52
CA GLN A 489 13.66 -24.57 10.56
C GLN A 489 14.16 -24.30 9.13
N LYS A 490 13.77 -25.17 8.20
CA LYS A 490 13.91 -24.94 6.77
C LYS A 490 12.73 -24.09 6.29
N ARG A 491 13.02 -22.95 5.68
CA ARG A 491 12.02 -21.97 5.23
C ARG A 491 12.36 -21.47 3.83
N THR A 492 11.33 -21.09 3.09
CA THR A 492 11.48 -20.44 1.79
C THR A 492 11.31 -18.93 1.96
N PHE A 493 12.35 -18.19 1.59
CA PHE A 493 12.44 -16.74 1.75
C PHE A 493 12.39 -16.06 0.38
N VAL A 494 11.62 -14.99 0.26
CA VAL A 494 11.71 -14.09 -0.90
C VAL A 494 12.76 -13.03 -0.61
N ILE A 495 13.89 -13.13 -1.29
CA ILE A 495 15.09 -12.32 -1.10
C ILE A 495 15.14 -11.21 -2.14
N LYS A 496 15.38 -9.97 -1.70
CA LYS A 496 15.68 -8.84 -2.58
C LYS A 496 17.19 -8.64 -2.67
N ILE A 497 17.73 -8.72 -3.89
CA ILE A 497 19.07 -8.22 -4.21
C ILE A 497 18.96 -6.73 -4.52
N SER A 498 19.47 -5.90 -3.63
CA SER A 498 19.40 -4.44 -3.74
C SER A 498 20.61 -3.85 -4.46
N LYS A 499 20.51 -2.58 -4.87
CA LYS A 499 21.66 -1.82 -5.39
C LYS A 499 22.86 -1.83 -4.43
N HIS A 500 22.61 -1.81 -3.11
CA HIS A 500 23.67 -1.90 -2.11
C HIS A 500 24.38 -3.25 -2.11
N ASN A 501 23.69 -4.33 -2.47
CA ASN A 501 24.29 -5.65 -2.63
C ASN A 501 25.18 -5.67 -3.88
N LEU A 502 24.67 -5.16 -5.01
CA LEU A 502 25.39 -5.11 -6.29
C LEU A 502 26.63 -4.19 -6.24
N GLU A 503 26.55 -3.08 -5.50
CA GLU A 503 27.68 -2.16 -5.26
C GLU A 503 28.66 -2.68 -4.18
N GLY A 504 28.42 -3.85 -3.60
CA GLY A 504 29.27 -4.43 -2.54
C GLY A 504 29.22 -3.69 -1.19
N LYS A 505 28.27 -2.76 -0.98
CA LYS A 505 28.11 -2.00 0.27
C LYS A 505 27.59 -2.85 1.42
N THR A 506 26.88 -3.94 1.13
CA THR A 506 26.42 -4.90 2.13
C THR A 506 26.37 -6.31 1.55
N GLN A 507 26.81 -7.28 2.35
CA GLN A 507 26.67 -8.71 2.03
C GLN A 507 25.37 -9.31 2.59
N ALA A 508 24.69 -8.60 3.50
CA ALA A 508 23.44 -9.10 4.06
C ALA A 508 22.29 -8.94 3.05
N LEU A 509 21.52 -10.00 2.85
CA LEU A 509 20.43 -10.05 1.88
C LEU A 509 19.11 -9.71 2.59
N THR A 510 18.28 -8.89 1.95
CA THR A 510 17.03 -8.44 2.56
C THR A 510 15.92 -9.44 2.28
N VAL A 511 15.28 -9.95 3.33
CA VAL A 511 14.08 -10.77 3.21
C VAL A 511 12.88 -9.83 3.12
N THR A 512 12.10 -10.03 2.07
CA THR A 512 10.87 -9.27 1.80
C THR A 512 9.62 -10.04 2.23
N LYS A 513 9.66 -11.37 2.12
CA LYS A 513 8.57 -12.26 2.51
C LYS A 513 9.12 -13.60 2.99
N VAL A 514 8.41 -14.26 3.89
CA VAL A 514 8.62 -15.66 4.26
C VAL A 514 7.40 -16.46 3.82
N LEU A 515 7.62 -17.47 2.99
CA LEU A 515 6.52 -18.31 2.50
C LEU A 515 6.03 -19.26 3.61
N PRO A 516 4.72 -19.60 3.62
CA PRO A 516 4.19 -20.62 4.51
C PRO A 516 4.93 -21.94 4.34
N LEU A 517 5.00 -22.74 5.42
CA LEU A 517 5.47 -24.12 5.30
C LEU A 517 4.48 -24.88 4.41
N GLU A 518 4.98 -25.50 3.32
CA GLU A 518 4.16 -26.42 2.53
C GLU A 518 3.71 -27.57 3.43
N VAL A 519 2.39 -27.70 3.60
CA VAL A 519 1.80 -28.87 4.25
C VAL A 519 1.88 -30.01 3.24
N PRO A 520 2.54 -31.14 3.55
CA PRO A 520 2.52 -32.28 2.65
C PRO A 520 1.06 -32.66 2.39
N ALA A 521 0.65 -32.67 1.13
CA ALA A 521 -0.64 -33.24 0.74
C ALA A 521 -0.65 -34.69 1.23
N LEU A 522 -1.51 -35.01 2.20
CA LEU A 522 -1.73 -36.39 2.61
C LEU A 522 -2.35 -37.10 1.40
N GLY A 523 -1.52 -37.82 0.65
CA GLY A 523 -1.96 -38.71 -0.40
C GLY A 523 -2.77 -39.85 0.20
N TYR A 524 -4.09 -39.77 0.07
CA TYR A 524 -4.96 -40.93 0.21
C TYR A 524 -4.84 -41.74 -1.10
N ASP A 525 -3.93 -42.70 -1.10
CA ASP A 525 -3.90 -43.75 -2.12
C ASP A 525 -5.11 -44.66 -1.94
N LEU A 526 -6.12 -44.51 -2.81
CA LEU A 526 -7.12 -45.55 -3.06
C LEU A 526 -6.51 -46.55 -4.05
N ALA A 527 -5.66 -47.45 -3.54
CA ALA A 527 -5.32 -48.67 -4.26
C ALA A 527 -6.28 -49.79 -3.81
N ALA A 528 -7.01 -50.30 -4.79
CA ALA A 528 -7.86 -51.47 -4.66
C ALA A 528 -7.04 -52.70 -4.26
N ASP A 529 -7.44 -53.38 -3.20
CA ASP A 529 -7.10 -54.79 -3.00
C ASP A 529 -8.37 -55.59 -2.70
N VAL A 530 -8.71 -56.42 -3.69
CA VAL A 530 -9.66 -57.52 -3.60
C VAL A 530 -8.95 -58.66 -2.90
N VAL A 531 -9.37 -59.04 -1.68
CA VAL A 531 -9.15 -60.41 -1.17
C VAL A 531 -10.38 -60.89 -0.41
N VAL A 532 -10.72 -62.12 -0.77
CA VAL A 532 -11.87 -62.97 -0.45
C VAL A 532 -11.93 -63.35 1.04
N SER A 533 -13.17 -63.54 1.50
CA SER A 533 -13.62 -64.02 2.81
C SER A 533 -12.93 -65.30 3.31
N PRO A 534 -12.95 -65.51 4.63
CA PRO A 534 -13.40 -66.80 5.13
C PRO A 534 -14.52 -66.66 6.18
N THR A 535 -15.51 -67.53 6.02
CA THR A 535 -16.56 -67.89 6.97
C THR A 535 -15.98 -68.65 8.18
N ALA A 536 -16.44 -68.35 9.39
CA ALA A 536 -16.80 -69.34 10.41
C ALA A 536 -17.52 -68.67 11.60
N ASP A 537 -18.57 -69.36 12.04
CA ASP A 537 -19.37 -69.17 13.26
C ASP A 537 -18.55 -68.91 14.54
N GLU A 538 -19.03 -68.03 15.40
CA GLU A 538 -19.69 -68.42 16.66
C GLU A 538 -20.37 -67.21 17.31
N GLY A 539 -21.60 -67.39 17.76
CA GLY A 539 -22.45 -66.32 18.29
C GLY A 539 -22.17 -65.96 19.75
N VAL A 540 -22.80 -64.87 20.21
CA VAL A 540 -23.60 -64.79 21.45
C VAL A 540 -24.30 -63.41 21.53
N LYS A 541 -25.58 -63.47 21.91
CA LYS A 541 -26.60 -62.42 22.08
C LYS A 541 -26.24 -61.39 23.17
N ARG A 542 -26.69 -60.12 23.13
CA ARG A 542 -27.98 -59.51 23.57
C ARG A 542 -27.70 -57.98 23.65
N GLY A 543 -28.60 -57.02 23.53
CA GLY A 543 -30.05 -56.89 23.32
C GLY A 543 -30.33 -55.44 22.87
N ALA A 544 -31.29 -55.24 21.96
CA ALA A 544 -32.59 -54.62 22.22
C ALA A 544 -32.52 -53.12 22.63
N ASP A 545 -32.98 -52.21 21.77
CA ASP A 545 -34.41 -51.87 21.79
C ASP A 545 -34.92 -51.07 20.58
N MET A 546 -36.10 -51.53 20.16
CA MET A 546 -37.27 -50.86 19.61
C MET A 546 -37.19 -49.97 18.35
N ILE A 547 -37.58 -50.65 17.28
CA ILE A 547 -38.30 -50.23 16.08
C ILE A 547 -39.61 -49.49 16.45
N VAL A 548 -40.03 -48.49 15.68
CA VAL A 548 -41.24 -48.50 14.82
C VAL A 548 -41.29 -47.18 14.04
N SER A 549 -41.10 -47.34 12.73
CA SER A 549 -41.48 -46.41 11.67
C SER A 549 -43.00 -46.39 11.51
N ASP A 550 -43.58 -45.27 11.08
CA ASP A 550 -44.69 -45.31 10.14
C ASP A 550 -44.71 -44.06 9.24
N ASP A 551 -44.47 -44.34 7.96
CA ASP A 551 -45.11 -43.87 6.74
C ASP A 551 -45.54 -42.39 6.53
N ALA A 552 -44.82 -41.82 5.56
CA ALA A 552 -45.31 -41.09 4.39
C ALA A 552 -46.83 -40.88 4.22
N LYS A 553 -47.23 -39.62 4.06
CA LYS A 553 -47.70 -39.10 2.76
C LYS A 553 -47.94 -37.59 2.77
N ARG A 554 -47.43 -36.99 1.70
CA ARG A 554 -47.62 -35.63 1.21
C ARG A 554 -49.09 -35.34 0.88
N ALA A 555 -49.60 -34.19 1.30
CA ALA A 555 -50.65 -33.46 0.58
C ALA A 555 -50.48 -31.95 0.78
N LYS A 556 -50.90 -31.23 -0.25
CA LYS A 556 -50.63 -29.84 -0.62
C LYS A 556 -51.71 -28.90 -0.05
N SER A 557 -51.32 -27.62 0.03
CA SER A 557 -52.14 -26.41 -0.12
C SER A 557 -52.81 -25.81 1.12
N GLY A 558 -52.53 -24.52 1.28
CA GLY A 558 -53.07 -23.55 2.23
C GLY A 558 -52.24 -22.29 2.10
#